data_AF-A0A9E3A889-F1
#
_entry.id   AF-A0A9E3A889-F1
#
_cell.length_a   1.000
_cell.length_b   1.000
_cell.length_c   1.000
_cell.angle_alpha   90.00
_cell.angle_beta   90.00
_cell.angle_gamma   90.00
#
_symmetry.space_group_name_H-M   'P 1'
#
loop_
_entity.id
_entity.type
_entity.pdbx_description
1 polymer ?
#
loop_
_entity_poly.entity_id
_entity_poly.type
_entity_poly.pdbx_seq_one_letter_code
_entity_poly.pdbx_strand_id
1 'polypeptide(L)'
;MPSPLVALSPLDGRYAKTLDPLRVYFSEQALISYRVRIELEWLQALAAARALKELKPFSPKTVGAFRKLVNDFAERDADHIKNIEAET
;
A
#
# COMPACT_ATOMS: atom_id res chain seq x y z
N MET A 1 -14.40 11.42 3.28
CA MET A 1 -13.81 12.01 4.52
C MET A 1 -14.81 12.96 5.17
N PRO A 2 -14.86 13.05 6.52
CA PRO A 2 -15.65 14.06 7.22
C PRO A 2 -15.21 15.49 6.81
N SER A 3 -16.10 16.47 6.98
CA SER A 3 -15.76 17.85 6.64
C SER A 3 -14.63 18.39 7.55
N PRO A 4 -13.80 19.34 7.08
CA PRO A 4 -12.74 19.92 7.91
C PRO A 4 -13.23 20.55 9.22
N LEU A 5 -14.51 20.93 9.32
CA LEU A 5 -15.12 21.54 10.50
C LEU A 5 -15.45 20.54 11.61
N VAL A 6 -15.60 19.25 11.28
CA VAL A 6 -15.93 18.18 12.24
C VAL A 6 -14.79 17.19 12.42
N ALA A 7 -13.63 17.45 11.80
CA ALA A 7 -12.43 16.65 12.01
C ALA A 7 -11.94 16.79 13.47
N LEU A 8 -11.67 15.66 14.12
CA LEU A 8 -11.18 15.65 15.50
C LEU A 8 -9.77 16.24 15.62
N SER A 9 -8.90 15.90 14.67
CA SER A 9 -7.54 16.46 14.59
C SER A 9 -7.50 17.65 13.64
N PRO A 10 -6.84 18.76 14.02
CA PRO A 10 -6.68 19.90 13.12
C PRO A 10 -5.76 19.59 11.92
N LEU A 11 -4.97 18.51 11.98
CA LEU A 11 -4.13 18.05 10.88
C LEU A 11 -4.97 17.61 9.67
N ASP A 12 -6.13 17.00 9.92
CA ASP A 12 -7.09 16.59 8.88
C ASP A 12 -8.19 17.62 8.61
N GLY A 13 -8.23 18.71 9.38
CA GLY A 13 -9.15 19.82 9.21
C GLY A 13 -8.44 21.12 8.85
N ARG A 14 -8.25 22.00 9.84
CA ARG A 14 -7.68 23.36 9.69
C ARG A 14 -6.38 23.41 8.88
N TYR A 15 -5.51 22.41 9.04
CA TYR A 15 -4.19 22.36 8.41
C TYR A 15 -4.11 21.38 7.23
N ALA A 16 -5.22 20.74 6.84
CA ALA A 16 -5.25 19.69 5.82
C ALA A 16 -4.58 20.12 4.51
N LYS A 17 -4.85 21.34 4.03
CA LYS A 17 -4.25 21.86 2.79
C LYS A 17 -2.73 21.93 2.84
N THR A 18 -2.16 22.27 4.00
CA THR A 18 -0.70 22.40 4.16
C THR A 18 -0.03 21.02 4.24
N LEU A 19 -0.75 20.04 4.78
CA LEU A 19 -0.27 18.69 5.04
C LEU A 19 -0.69 17.68 3.97
N ASP A 20 -1.44 18.09 2.95
CA ASP A 20 -1.90 17.22 1.87
C ASP A 20 -0.76 16.39 1.22
N PRO A 21 0.44 16.96 0.96
CA PRO A 21 1.56 16.19 0.44
C PRO A 21 2.05 15.06 1.36
N LEU A 22 1.70 15.09 2.64
CA LEU A 22 2.08 14.06 3.61
C LEU A 22 1.14 12.85 3.58
N ARG A 23 -0.06 12.97 2.98
CA ARG A 23 -1.06 11.89 2.95
C ARG A 23 -0.55 10.65 2.22
N VAL A 24 0.30 10.82 1.22
CA VAL A 24 0.90 9.71 0.45
C VAL A 24 1.95 8.91 1.25
N TYR A 25 2.27 9.34 2.48
CA TYR A 25 3.22 8.66 3.37
C TYR A 25 2.58 8.19 4.67
N PHE A 26 1.68 8.98 5.25
CA PHE A 26 1.19 8.76 6.62
C PHE A 26 -0.31 8.46 6.74
N SER A 27 -1.05 8.43 5.63
CA SER A 27 -2.43 7.95 5.68
C SER A 27 -2.48 6.43 5.86
N GLU A 28 -3.63 5.91 6.27
CA GLU A 28 -3.86 4.46 6.32
C GLU A 28 -3.74 3.83 4.92
N GLN A 29 -4.27 4.49 3.87
CA GLN A 29 -4.07 4.07 2.48
C GLN A 29 -2.59 3.98 2.11
N ALA A 30 -1.78 4.96 2.51
CA ALA A 30 -0.33 4.92 2.30
C ALA A 30 0.31 3.75 3.05
N LEU A 31 -0.02 3.55 4.32
CA LEU A 31 0.48 2.41 5.10
C LEU A 31 0.17 1.07 4.42
N ILE A 32 -1.06 0.88 3.97
CA ILE A 32 -1.48 -0.34 3.27
C ILE A 32 -0.71 -0.49 1.95
N SER A 33 -0.58 0.58 1.15
CA SER A 33 0.19 0.58 -0.10
C SER A 33 1.65 0.19 0.11
N TYR A 34 2.32 0.76 1.13
CA TYR A 34 3.70 0.40 1.48
C TYR A 34 3.82 -1.04 1.97
N ARG A 35 2.86 -1.55 2.74
CA ARG A 35 2.83 -2.97 3.16
C ARG A 35 2.75 -3.89 1.95
N VAL A 36 1.81 -3.64 1.03
CA VAL A 36 1.69 -4.42 -0.22
C VAL A 36 2.99 -4.40 -1.02
N ARG A 37 3.62 -3.23 -1.16
CA ARG A 37 4.92 -3.12 -1.82
C ARG A 37 5.98 -3.99 -1.14
N ILE A 38 6.10 -3.89 0.18
CA ILE A 38 7.12 -4.64 0.94
C ILE A 38 6.91 -6.14 0.79
N GLU A 39 5.68 -6.63 0.91
CA GLU A 39 5.38 -8.06 0.75
C GLU A 39 5.73 -8.57 -0.65
N LEU A 40 5.45 -7.79 -1.70
CA LEU A 40 5.81 -8.16 -3.08
C LEU A 40 7.32 -8.13 -3.31
N GLU A 41 8.04 -7.14 -2.76
CA GLU A 41 9.50 -7.09 -2.83
C GLU A 41 10.14 -8.23 -2.03
N TRP A 42 9.57 -8.56 -0.87
CA TRP A 42 10.01 -9.68 -0.05
C TRP A 42 9.82 -11.02 -0.77
N LEU A 43 8.65 -11.25 -1.39
CA LEU A 43 8.39 -12.44 -2.18
C LEU A 43 9.34 -12.56 -3.38
N GLN A 44 9.66 -11.44 -4.04
CA GLN A 44 10.65 -11.40 -5.12
C GLN A 44 12.07 -11.72 -4.61
N ALA A 45 12.46 -11.18 -3.46
CA ALA A 45 13.74 -11.48 -2.83
C ALA A 45 13.87 -12.97 -2.46
N LEU A 46 12.81 -13.57 -1.91
CA LEU A 46 12.75 -15.01 -1.64
C LEU A 46 12.90 -15.83 -2.91
N ALA A 47 12.20 -15.47 -3.99
CA ALA A 47 12.28 -16.18 -5.27
C ALA A 47 13.66 -16.05 -5.97
N ALA A 48 14.43 -15.00 -5.64
CA ALA A 48 15.79 -14.83 -6.13
C ALA A 48 16.84 -15.57 -5.27
N ALA A 49 16.48 -16.03 -4.07
CA ALA A 49 17.40 -16.68 -3.15
C ALA A 49 17.73 -18.11 -3.63
N ARG A 50 19.01 -18.36 -3.94
CA ARG A 50 19.50 -19.67 -4.42
C ARG A 50 19.25 -20.84 -3.45
N ALA A 51 19.06 -20.54 -2.15
CA ALA A 51 18.82 -21.54 -1.13
C ALA A 51 17.41 -22.16 -1.21
N LEU A 52 16.43 -21.45 -1.81
CA LEU A 52 15.05 -21.89 -1.94
C LEU A 52 14.83 -22.48 -3.33
N LYS A 53 14.86 -23.81 -3.44
CA LYS A 53 14.74 -24.51 -4.74
C LYS A 53 13.29 -24.62 -5.21
N GLU A 54 12.36 -24.60 -4.25
CA GLU A 54 10.92 -24.72 -4.45
C GLU A 54 10.31 -23.45 -5.05
N LEU A 55 10.96 -22.30 -4.85
CA LEU A 55 10.50 -21.00 -5.33
C LEU A 55 11.44 -20.46 -6.41
N LYS A 56 11.05 -20.63 -7.67
CA LYS A 56 11.82 -20.14 -8.82
C LYS A 56 11.65 -18.62 -8.99
N PRO A 57 12.64 -17.91 -9.57
CA PRO A 57 12.50 -16.51 -9.93
C PRO A 57 11.27 -16.25 -10.80
N PHE A 58 10.58 -15.14 -10.53
CA PHE A 58 9.42 -14.73 -11.31
C PHE A 58 9.80 -14.28 -12.72
N SER A 59 8.90 -14.50 -13.68
CA SER A 59 9.09 -14.01 -15.04
C SER A 59 9.11 -12.47 -15.09
N PRO A 60 9.77 -11.85 -16.09
CA PRO A 60 9.72 -10.40 -16.28
C PRO A 60 8.28 -9.85 -16.38
N LYS A 61 7.37 -10.62 -16.97
CA LYS A 61 5.94 -10.28 -17.05
C LYS A 61 5.29 -10.19 -15.67
N THR A 62 5.57 -11.17 -14.80
CA THR A 62 5.05 -11.20 -13.42
C THR A 62 5.63 -10.06 -12.59
N VAL A 63 6.94 -9.81 -12.69
CA VAL A 63 7.59 -8.66 -12.03
C VAL A 63 6.98 -7.33 -12.51
N GLY A 64 6.69 -7.21 -13.81
CA GLY A 64 5.98 -6.06 -14.37
C GLY A 64 4.57 -5.89 -13.78
N ALA A 65 3.84 -6.98 -13.57
CA ALA A 65 2.52 -6.95 -12.93
C ALA A 65 2.59 -6.50 -11.46
N PHE A 66 3.58 -6.96 -10.69
CA PHE A 66 3.80 -6.50 -9.31
C PHE A 66 4.08 -5.01 -9.22
N ARG A 67 4.97 -4.50 -10.09
CA ARG A 67 5.26 -3.06 -10.16
C ARG A 67 4.03 -2.26 -10.54
N LYS A 68 3.24 -2.74 -11.49
CA LYS A 68 1.99 -2.10 -11.88
C LYS A 68 1.00 -2.04 -10.71
N LEU A 69 0.85 -3.13 -9.96
CA LEU A 69 -0.03 -3.20 -8.80
C LEU A 69 0.36 -2.15 -7.74
N VAL A 70 1.66 -1.98 -7.45
CA VAL A 70 2.14 -0.97 -6.51
C VAL A 70 1.96 0.45 -7.05
N ASN A 71 2.27 0.69 -8.33
CA ASN A 71 2.21 2.02 -8.93
C ASN A 71 0.77 2.54 -9.12
N ASP A 72 -0.15 1.63 -9.43
CA ASP A 72 -1.55 1.95 -9.70
C ASP A 72 -2.44 1.77 -8.45
N PHE A 73 -1.84 1.59 -7.27
CA PHE A 73 -2.55 1.34 -6.02
C PHE A 73 -3.50 2.51 -5.69
N ALA A 74 -4.78 2.19 -5.51
CA ALA A 74 -5.84 3.17 -5.34
C ALA A 74 -6.68 2.91 -4.08
N GLU A 75 -7.56 3.86 -3.74
CA GLU A 75 -8.45 3.78 -2.57
C GLU A 75 -9.27 2.49 -2.55
N ARG A 76 -9.79 2.05 -3.72
CA ARG A 76 -10.53 0.77 -3.86
C ARG A 76 -9.73 -0.46 -3.40
N ASP A 77 -8.41 -0.44 -3.55
CA ASP A 77 -7.55 -1.56 -3.18
C ASP A 77 -7.33 -1.57 -1.66
N ALA A 78 -7.20 -0.38 -1.06
CA ALA A 78 -7.19 -0.22 0.39
C ALA A 78 -8.53 -0.64 1.02
N ASP A 79 -9.67 -0.22 0.44
CA ASP A 79 -11.00 -0.63 0.89
C ASP A 79 -11.18 -2.15 0.84
N HIS A 80 -10.71 -2.79 -0.23
CA HIS A 80 -10.73 -4.25 -0.34
C HIS A 80 -9.93 -4.92 0.79
N ILE A 81 -8.75 -4.38 1.13
CA ILE A 81 -7.93 -4.90 2.23
C ILE A 81 -8.62 -4.64 3.59
N LYS A 82 -9.25 -3.48 3.79
CA LYS A 82 -10.03 -3.18 5.01
C LYS A 82 -11.21 -4.12 5.19
N ASN A 83 -11.87 -4.54 4.10
CA ASN A 83 -12.95 -5.52 4.17
C ASN A 83 -12.45 -6.89 4.63
N ILE A 84 -11.27 -7.30 4.18
CA ILE A 84 -10.63 -8.54 4.67
C ILE A 84 -10.24 -8.40 6.15
N GLU A 85 -9.69 -7.27 6.55
CA GLU A 85 -9.31 -6.99 7.95
C GLU A 85 -10.51 -7.06 8.91
N ALA A 86 -11.72 -6.77 8.45
CA ALA A 86 -12.92 -6.90 9.29
C ALA A 86 -13.25 -8.35 9.68
N GLU A 87 -12.72 -9.33 8.95
CA GLU A 87 -12.93 -10.77 9.18
C GLU A 87 -11.74 -11.45 9.89
N THR A 88 -10.57 -10.81 9.96
CA THR A 88 -9.31 -11.36 10.49
C THR A 88 -8.82 -10.64 11.73
#